data_AF-A0A838QNP6-F1
#
_entry.id   AF-A0A838QNP6-F1
#
_cell.length_a   1.000
_cell.length_b   1.000
_cell.length_c   1.000
_cell.angle_alpha   90.00
_cell.angle_beta   90.00
_cell.angle_gamma   90.00
#
_symmetry.space_group_name_H-M   'P 1'
#
loop_
_entity.id
_entity.type
_entity.pdbx_description
1 polymer ?
#
loop_
_entity_poly.entity_id
_entity_poly.type
_entity_poly.pdbx_seq_one_letter_code
_entity_poly.pdbx_strand_id
1 'polypeptide(L)'
;MIHLSKQPVIPSLRSGQALRSLSLSQRGARGSLRTTWVAGLILVLNSAPLSAQATENPLATRSKGSPTAPVTVYEMSDFQCPYCKKFAQETFPELERRYIKPGKVRWVYINFPLTHLHPHAAPAGELALCAAKQNGFWPIHDLLFQYQESWAPLKESGPFFV
;
A
#
# COMPACT_ATOMS: atom_id res chain seq x y z
N MET A 1 -31.54 17.56 9.26
CA MET A 1 -32.20 17.98 8.01
C MET A 1 -31.09 18.40 7.06
N ILE A 2 -30.95 17.69 5.92
CA ILE A 2 -30.03 17.89 4.75
C ILE A 2 -28.53 17.87 5.10
N HIS A 3 -27.67 16.99 4.54
CA HIS A 3 -27.37 16.95 3.12
C HIS A 3 -26.76 15.60 2.68
N LEU A 4 -27.43 14.95 1.72
CA LEU A 4 -26.90 13.86 0.90
C LEU A 4 -25.88 14.44 -0.08
N SER A 5 -24.60 14.09 0.04
CA SER A 5 -23.62 14.31 -1.03
C SER A 5 -23.38 13.01 -1.77
N LYS A 6 -23.87 12.97 -3.01
CA LYS A 6 -23.61 11.94 -4.02
C LYS A 6 -22.10 11.78 -4.24
N GLN A 7 -21.62 10.54 -4.22
CA GLN A 7 -20.27 10.19 -4.70
C GLN A 7 -20.23 10.36 -6.24
N PRO A 8 -19.18 10.97 -6.82
CA PRO A 8 -19.03 11.06 -8.27
C PRO A 8 -18.63 9.70 -8.87
N VAL A 9 -19.35 9.32 -9.93
CA VAL A 9 -19.05 8.21 -10.83
C VAL A 9 -17.82 8.59 -11.66
N ILE A 10 -16.75 7.78 -11.60
CA ILE A 10 -15.56 7.96 -12.44
C ILE A 10 -15.81 7.30 -13.81
N PRO A 11 -15.68 8.02 -14.94
CA PRO A 11 -15.85 7.45 -16.26
C PRO A 11 -14.62 6.62 -16.66
N SER A 12 -14.85 5.42 -17.18
CA SER A 12 -13.82 4.58 -17.77
C SER A 12 -13.32 5.22 -19.07
N LEU A 13 -12.02 5.47 -19.13
CA LEU A 13 -11.34 5.99 -20.32
C LEU A 13 -11.36 4.94 -21.43
N ARG A 14 -12.11 5.26 -22.49
CA ARG A 14 -11.99 4.68 -23.82
C ARG A 14 -10.59 4.95 -24.37
N SER A 15 -9.81 3.91 -24.58
CA SER A 15 -8.65 3.96 -25.49
C SER A 15 -9.04 3.32 -26.81
N GLY A 16 -9.51 4.15 -27.74
CA GLY A 16 -9.50 3.83 -29.16
C GLY A 16 -8.12 4.15 -29.73
N GLN A 17 -7.46 3.13 -30.28
CA GLN A 17 -6.39 3.29 -31.28
C GLN A 17 -6.63 2.19 -32.31
N ALA A 18 -7.37 2.51 -33.38
CA ALA A 18 -6.84 3.10 -34.62
C ALA A 18 -5.95 2.10 -35.38
N LEU A 19 -6.64 1.34 -36.22
CA LEU A 19 -6.13 0.52 -37.31
C LEU A 19 -5.14 1.33 -38.16
N ARG A 20 -3.92 0.82 -38.31
CA ARG A 20 -3.04 1.20 -39.43
C ARG A 20 -2.73 -0.05 -40.23
N SER A 21 -3.57 -0.28 -41.24
CA SER A 21 -3.31 -1.19 -42.34
C SER A 21 -2.11 -0.69 -43.13
N LEU A 22 -0.96 -1.33 -42.96
CA LEU A 22 0.17 -1.18 -43.86
C LEU A 22 -0.08 -2.04 -45.10
N SER A 23 -0.42 -1.38 -46.20
CA SER A 23 -0.43 -1.97 -47.53
C SER A 23 1.01 -2.29 -47.94
N LEU A 24 1.38 -3.57 -47.94
CA LEU A 24 2.52 -4.04 -48.73
C LEU A 24 2.03 -4.65 -50.04
N SER A 25 2.29 -3.84 -51.06
CA SER A 25 2.19 -4.08 -52.48
C SER A 25 3.17 -5.16 -52.93
N GLN A 26 2.69 -6.01 -53.84
CA GLN A 26 3.43 -6.84 -54.80
C GLN A 26 4.10 -8.10 -54.22
N ARG A 27 4.18 -9.24 -54.91
CA ARG A 27 4.22 -9.49 -56.36
C ARG A 27 3.88 -10.97 -56.58
N GLY A 28 3.18 -11.31 -57.66
CA GLY A 28 2.86 -12.69 -57.99
C GLY A 28 4.08 -13.50 -58.45
N ALA A 29 4.07 -14.80 -58.14
CA ALA A 29 4.81 -15.82 -58.87
C ALA A 29 4.08 -17.17 -58.77
N ARG A 30 3.66 -17.71 -59.92
CA ARG A 30 3.15 -19.07 -60.10
C ARG A 30 4.27 -20.09 -59.96
N GLY A 31 3.97 -21.23 -59.35
CA GLY A 31 4.82 -22.43 -59.34
C GLY A 31 4.56 -23.22 -58.05
N SER A 32 3.66 -24.20 -58.05
CA SER A 32 3.90 -25.61 -58.39
C SER A 32 4.84 -26.32 -57.41
N LEU A 33 4.31 -27.41 -56.85
CA LEU A 33 4.97 -28.54 -56.17
C LEU A 33 5.15 -28.46 -54.64
N ARG A 34 4.16 -29.09 -53.97
CA ARG A 34 4.30 -30.08 -52.90
C ARG A 34 5.64 -30.07 -52.15
N THR A 35 5.60 -29.57 -50.92
CA THR A 35 6.55 -29.97 -49.88
C THR A 35 5.82 -29.93 -48.54
N THR A 36 5.85 -31.06 -47.84
CA THR A 36 5.22 -31.32 -46.55
C THR A 36 5.72 -30.33 -45.49
N TRP A 37 4.80 -29.58 -44.88
CA TRP A 37 5.10 -28.79 -43.68
C TRP A 37 5.36 -29.75 -42.52
N VAL A 38 6.63 -30.02 -42.21
CA VAL A 38 7.00 -30.54 -40.90
C VAL A 38 6.77 -29.39 -39.93
N ALA A 39 5.67 -29.43 -39.19
CA ALA A 39 5.38 -28.49 -38.12
C ALA A 39 6.42 -28.70 -37.01
N GLY A 40 7.56 -28.01 -37.14
CA GLY A 40 8.55 -27.90 -36.08
C GLY A 40 7.94 -27.12 -34.92
N LEU A 41 7.60 -27.83 -33.85
CA LEU A 41 7.19 -27.26 -32.58
C LEU A 41 8.40 -26.54 -31.95
N ILE A 42 8.60 -25.27 -32.29
CA ILE A 42 9.55 -24.41 -31.57
C ILE A 42 8.93 -24.10 -30.21
N LEU A 43 9.29 -24.88 -29.19
CA LEU A 43 9.06 -24.50 -27.80
C LEU A 43 9.95 -23.28 -27.51
N VAL A 44 9.39 -22.08 -27.67
CA VAL A 44 10.01 -20.87 -27.15
C VAL A 44 9.92 -20.97 -25.63
N LEU A 45 10.96 -21.50 -25.00
CA LEU A 45 11.20 -21.37 -23.56
C LEU A 45 11.34 -19.88 -23.27
N ASN A 46 10.24 -19.25 -22.92
CA ASN A 46 10.19 -17.86 -22.51
C ASN A 46 10.82 -17.80 -21.11
N SER A 47 12.15 -17.70 -21.04
CA SER A 47 12.87 -17.34 -19.82
C SER A 47 12.58 -15.88 -19.53
N ALA A 48 11.40 -15.59 -19.00
CA ALA A 48 11.17 -14.31 -18.34
C ALA A 48 12.28 -14.15 -17.30
N PRO A 49 13.09 -13.08 -17.34
CA PRO A 49 14.07 -12.85 -16.30
C PRO A 49 13.31 -12.80 -14.99
N LEU A 50 13.83 -13.52 -13.99
CA LEU A 50 13.41 -13.37 -12.61
C LEU A 50 13.65 -11.90 -12.27
N SER A 51 12.62 -11.06 -12.47
CA SER A 51 12.67 -9.65 -12.16
C SER A 51 13.14 -9.59 -10.73
N ALA A 52 14.31 -9.00 -10.51
CA ALA A 52 14.79 -8.70 -9.19
C ALA A 52 13.61 -8.12 -8.42
N GLN A 53 13.08 -8.85 -7.44
CA GLN A 53 12.17 -8.25 -6.49
C GLN A 53 12.97 -7.13 -5.88
N ALA A 54 12.67 -5.89 -6.29
CA ALA A 54 13.05 -4.72 -5.52
C ALA A 54 12.67 -5.07 -4.08
N THR A 55 13.64 -5.07 -3.18
CA THR A 55 13.41 -5.38 -1.78
C THR A 55 12.39 -4.36 -1.28
N GLU A 56 11.11 -4.73 -1.29
CA GLU A 56 10.04 -3.84 -0.89
C GLU A 56 10.34 -3.43 0.54
N ASN A 57 10.60 -2.15 0.77
CA ASN A 57 10.88 -1.66 2.09
C ASN A 57 9.59 -1.82 2.93
N PRO A 58 9.53 -2.78 3.88
CA PRO A 58 8.30 -3.09 4.62
C PRO A 58 7.90 -1.97 5.60
N LEU A 59 8.74 -0.93 5.72
CA LEU A 59 8.49 0.26 6.52
C LEU A 59 7.97 1.43 5.68
N ALA A 60 8.01 1.35 4.35
CA ALA A 60 7.61 2.46 3.48
C ALA A 60 6.16 2.88 3.72
N THR A 61 5.23 1.92 3.81
CA THR A 61 3.80 2.18 4.06
C THR A 61 3.52 2.66 5.49
N ARG A 62 4.50 2.54 6.38
CA ARG A 62 4.47 3.01 7.79
C ARG A 62 5.37 4.22 8.03
N SER A 63 5.83 4.85 6.95
CA SER A 63 6.65 6.05 6.99
C SER A 63 5.84 7.29 6.59
N LYS A 64 6.21 8.46 7.10
CA LYS A 64 5.79 9.79 6.62
C LYS A 64 7.03 10.63 6.31
N GLY A 65 6.90 11.55 5.35
CA GLY A 65 7.97 12.45 4.93
C GLY A 65 8.85 11.86 3.82
N SER A 66 9.87 12.62 3.42
CA SER A 66 10.79 12.22 2.35
C SER A 66 11.62 10.99 2.74
N PRO A 67 11.78 9.97 1.88
CA PRO A 67 12.70 8.85 2.15
C PRO A 67 14.16 9.28 2.22
N THR A 68 14.50 10.48 1.72
CA THR A 68 15.85 11.08 1.72
C THR A 68 15.98 12.24 2.71
N ALA A 69 15.04 12.42 3.64
CA ALA A 69 15.15 13.43 4.68
C ALA A 69 16.47 13.23 5.48
N PRO A 70 17.15 14.31 5.90
CA PRO A 70 18.46 14.23 6.56
C PRO A 70 18.40 13.54 7.93
N VAL A 71 17.22 13.47 8.56
CA VAL A 71 17.00 12.81 9.84
C VAL A 71 15.89 11.78 9.69
N THR A 72 16.11 10.58 10.24
CA THR A 72 15.06 9.55 10.38
C THR A 72 14.77 9.33 11.86
N VAL A 73 13.50 9.40 12.24
CA VAL A 73 13.01 9.10 13.59
C VAL A 73 12.21 7.81 13.54
N TYR A 74 12.55 6.87 14.43
CA TYR A 74 11.80 5.64 14.64
C TYR A 74 10.95 5.80 15.90
N GLU A 75 9.63 5.85 15.72
CA GLU A 75 8.68 5.87 16.83
C GLU A 75 8.31 4.43 17.17
N MET A 76 8.67 3.97 18.37
CA MET A 76 8.15 2.73 18.93
C MET A 76 6.89 3.06 19.72
N SER A 77 5.76 2.52 19.29
CA SER A 77 4.46 2.91 19.84
C SER A 77 3.51 1.72 19.97
N ASP A 78 2.62 1.84 20.96
CA ASP A 78 1.64 0.85 21.39
C ASP A 78 0.24 1.45 21.22
N PHE A 79 -0.59 0.83 20.40
CA PHE A 79 -1.92 1.34 20.10
C PHE A 79 -2.87 1.40 21.29
N GLN A 80 -2.65 0.64 22.36
CA GLN A 80 -3.50 0.64 23.57
C GLN A 80 -2.92 1.56 24.66
N CYS A 81 -1.69 2.03 24.52
CA CYS A 81 -1.07 2.92 25.48
C CYS A 81 -1.74 4.31 25.47
N PRO A 82 -2.22 4.83 26.63
CA PRO A 82 -2.85 6.15 26.69
C PRO A 82 -1.87 7.30 26.43
N TYR A 83 -0.58 7.12 26.74
CA TYR A 83 0.45 8.12 26.43
C TYR A 83 0.79 8.17 24.95
N CYS A 84 0.78 7.01 24.26
CA CYS A 84 0.93 6.94 22.81
C CYS A 84 -0.25 7.63 22.10
N LYS A 85 -1.49 7.40 22.57
CA LYS A 85 -2.68 8.14 22.10
C LYS A 85 -2.49 9.65 22.24
N LYS A 86 -2.11 10.10 23.45
CA LYS A 86 -1.89 11.52 23.71
C LYS A 86 -0.84 12.11 22.78
N PHE A 87 0.28 11.42 22.59
CA PHE A 87 1.32 11.83 21.64
C PHE A 87 0.78 11.94 20.21
N ALA A 88 0.08 10.92 19.72
CA ALA A 88 -0.47 10.89 18.37
C ALA A 88 -1.49 12.02 18.11
N GLN A 89 -2.29 12.38 19.13
CA GLN A 89 -3.34 13.39 19.02
C GLN A 89 -2.85 14.83 19.26
N GLU A 90 -1.92 15.04 20.18
CA GLU A 90 -1.54 16.38 20.65
C GLU A 90 -0.16 16.82 20.15
N THR A 91 0.81 15.91 20.05
CA THR A 91 2.21 16.26 19.76
C THR A 91 2.59 15.98 18.31
N PHE A 92 2.21 14.81 17.79
CA PHE A 92 2.57 14.38 16.45
C PHE A 92 2.12 15.34 15.34
N PRO A 93 0.93 15.97 15.38
CA PRO A 93 0.52 16.94 14.35
C PRO A 93 1.46 18.15 14.25
N GLU A 94 2.02 18.60 15.38
CA GLU A 94 2.99 19.68 15.41
C GLU A 94 4.32 19.26 14.78
N LEU A 95 4.78 18.06 15.10
CA LEU A 95 6.01 17.47 14.52
C LEU A 95 5.85 17.28 13.01
N GLU A 96 4.69 16.79 12.58
CA GLU A 96 4.38 16.60 11.17
C GLU A 96 4.43 17.93 10.43
N ARG A 97 3.82 18.98 10.98
CA ARG A 97 3.81 20.32 10.37
C ARG A 97 5.19 20.97 10.32
N ARG A 98 5.99 20.88 11.38
CA ARG A 98 7.26 21.61 11.50
C ARG A 98 8.46 20.89 10.87
N TYR A 99 8.44 19.56 10.82
CA TYR A 99 9.62 18.77 10.45
C TYR A 99 9.36 17.78 9.33
N ILE A 100 8.22 17.09 9.32
CA ILE A 100 7.95 16.05 8.31
C ILE A 100 7.55 16.68 6.97
N LYS A 101 6.52 17.54 6.96
CA LYS A 101 6.03 18.21 5.73
C LYS A 101 7.10 19.06 5.05
N PRO A 102 7.96 19.80 5.77
CA PRO A 102 9.08 20.52 5.17
C PRO A 102 10.26 19.64 4.70
N GLY A 103 10.17 18.31 4.83
CA GLY A 103 11.20 17.37 4.37
C GLY A 103 12.42 17.26 5.28
N LYS A 104 12.37 17.79 6.51
CA LYS A 104 13.49 17.73 7.46
C LYS A 104 13.60 16.37 8.15
N VAL A 105 12.47 15.69 8.36
CA VAL A 105 12.40 14.41 9.07
C VAL A 105 11.62 13.39 8.25
N ARG A 106 12.17 12.18 8.15
CA ARG A 106 11.45 10.95 7.84
C ARG A 106 10.98 10.33 9.16
N TRP A 107 9.69 10.15 9.32
CA TRP A 107 9.11 9.49 10.48
C TRP A 107 8.75 8.07 10.13
N VAL A 108 9.15 7.09 10.96
CA VAL A 108 8.90 5.67 10.74
C VAL A 108 8.23 5.08 11.98
N TYR A 109 7.03 4.53 11.81
CA TYR A 109 6.29 3.91 12.90
C TYR A 109 6.68 2.42 13.07
N ILE A 110 7.05 2.06 14.29
CA ILE A 110 7.40 0.71 14.74
C ILE A 110 6.37 0.26 15.78
N ASN A 111 5.63 -0.79 15.44
CA ASN A 111 4.67 -1.40 16.37
C ASN A 111 5.43 -2.06 17.53
N PHE A 112 5.14 -1.66 18.76
CA PHE A 112 5.83 -2.13 19.97
C PHE A 112 4.82 -2.44 21.09
N PRO A 113 4.08 -3.57 20.99
CA PRO A 113 3.01 -3.88 21.93
C PRO A 113 3.57 -4.34 23.29
N LEU A 114 3.18 -3.64 24.35
CA LEU A 114 3.52 -3.98 25.73
C LEU A 114 2.48 -4.96 26.29
N THR A 115 2.44 -6.18 25.77
CA THR A 115 1.36 -7.16 26.01
C THR A 115 1.11 -7.50 27.48
N HIS A 116 2.11 -7.34 28.35
CA HIS A 116 1.95 -7.51 29.80
C HIS A 116 1.10 -6.41 30.46
N LEU A 117 1.08 -5.20 29.90
CA LEU A 117 0.31 -4.06 30.39
C LEU A 117 -0.95 -3.84 29.54
N HIS A 118 -0.87 -4.15 28.26
CA HIS A 118 -1.84 -3.81 27.23
C HIS A 118 -2.25 -5.08 26.46
N PRO A 119 -3.26 -5.83 26.94
CA PRO A 119 -3.62 -7.13 26.38
C PRO A 119 -4.11 -7.09 24.92
N HIS A 120 -4.60 -5.93 24.47
CA HIS A 120 -5.12 -5.70 23.11
C HIS A 120 -4.12 -4.96 22.21
N ALA A 121 -2.92 -4.63 22.69
CA ALA A 121 -1.90 -3.95 21.89
C ALA A 121 -1.42 -4.79 20.70
N ALA A 122 -1.23 -6.10 20.91
CA ALA A 122 -0.81 -7.02 19.86
C ALA A 122 -1.84 -7.13 18.72
N PRO A 123 -3.13 -7.43 18.98
CA PRO A 123 -4.14 -7.50 17.91
C PRO A 123 -4.39 -6.15 17.22
N ALA A 124 -4.36 -5.03 17.95
CA ALA A 124 -4.44 -3.70 17.33
C ALA A 124 -3.25 -3.44 16.38
N GLY A 125 -2.05 -3.82 16.81
CA GLY A 125 -0.84 -3.74 15.99
C GLY A 125 -0.89 -4.64 14.75
N GLU A 126 -1.42 -5.85 14.88
CA GLU A 126 -1.65 -6.76 13.76
C GLU A 126 -2.61 -6.15 12.73
N LEU A 127 -3.74 -5.58 13.17
CA LEU A 127 -4.67 -4.87 12.28
C LEU A 127 -3.96 -3.75 11.51
N ALA A 128 -3.16 -2.93 12.19
CA ALA A 128 -2.40 -1.86 11.54
C ALA A 128 -1.40 -2.42 10.50
N LEU A 129 -0.71 -3.52 10.80
CA LEU A 129 0.21 -4.17 9.85
C LEU A 129 -0.53 -4.80 8.64
N CYS A 130 -1.71 -5.39 8.86
CA CYS A 130 -2.56 -5.88 7.79
C CYS A 130 -3.04 -4.75 6.87
N ALA A 131 -3.38 -3.60 7.44
CA ALA A 131 -3.70 -2.40 6.68
C ALA A 131 -2.49 -1.83 5.94
N ALA A 132 -1.29 -1.92 6.54
CA ALA A 132 -0.05 -1.48 5.90
C ALA A 132 0.25 -2.23 4.60
N LYS A 133 -0.06 -3.53 4.53
CA LYS A 133 0.03 -4.34 3.30
C LYS A 133 -0.90 -3.86 2.18
N GLN A 134 -1.92 -3.08 2.53
CA GLN A 134 -2.93 -2.52 1.63
C GLN A 134 -2.78 -1.00 1.46
N ASN A 135 -1.63 -0.42 1.83
CA ASN A 135 -1.37 1.03 1.84
C ASN A 135 -2.29 1.85 2.77
N GLY A 136 -2.97 1.20 3.71
CA GLY A 136 -3.95 1.78 4.64
C GLY A 136 -3.45 1.97 6.07
N PHE A 137 -2.13 1.94 6.32
CA PHE A 137 -1.58 2.01 7.67
C PHE A 137 -2.04 3.26 8.44
N TRP A 138 -1.81 4.46 7.89
CA TRP A 138 -2.08 5.72 8.59
C TRP A 138 -3.56 5.96 8.91
N PRO A 139 -4.51 5.70 7.99
CA PRO A 139 -5.93 5.73 8.33
C PRO A 139 -6.29 4.81 9.51
N ILE A 140 -5.76 3.57 9.53
CA ILE A 140 -6.03 2.63 10.62
C ILE A 140 -5.32 3.04 11.91
N HIS A 141 -4.09 3.53 11.83
CA HIS A 141 -3.35 4.11 12.96
C HIS A 141 -4.18 5.22 13.65
N ASP A 142 -4.72 6.15 12.86
CA ASP A 142 -5.50 7.27 13.38
C ASP A 142 -6.81 6.78 14.02
N LEU A 143 -7.50 5.83 13.38
CA LEU A 143 -8.73 5.22 13.92
C LEU A 143 -8.48 4.45 15.22
N LEU A 144 -7.38 3.70 15.31
CA LEU A 144 -7.01 2.96 16.52
C LEU A 144 -6.83 3.91 17.71
N PHE A 145 -6.14 5.04 17.53
CA PHE A 145 -5.98 6.02 18.59
C PHE A 145 -7.26 6.83 18.86
N GLN A 146 -8.03 7.17 17.81
CA GLN A 146 -9.29 7.90 17.95
C GLN A 146 -10.30 7.12 18.80
N TYR A 147 -10.45 5.83 18.55
CA TYR A 147 -11.44 4.97 19.21
C TYR A 147 -10.86 4.14 20.36
N GLN A 148 -9.64 4.45 20.84
CA GLN A 148 -8.97 3.70 21.90
C GLN A 148 -9.85 3.50 23.14
N GLU A 149 -10.61 4.51 23.54
CA GLU A 149 -11.52 4.41 24.70
C GLU A 149 -12.65 3.40 24.50
N SER A 150 -13.03 3.11 23.25
CA SER A 150 -14.08 2.16 22.92
C SER A 150 -13.57 0.71 22.91
N TRP A 151 -12.36 0.47 22.40
CA TRP A 151 -11.84 -0.91 22.21
C TRP A 151 -10.86 -1.36 23.29
N ALA A 152 -10.10 -0.44 23.90
CA ALA A 152 -9.12 -0.79 24.94
C ALA A 152 -9.71 -1.44 26.21
N PRO A 153 -10.94 -1.10 26.69
CA PRO A 153 -11.49 -1.71 27.89
C PRO A 153 -12.26 -3.01 27.62
N LEU A 154 -12.36 -3.46 26.37
CA LEU A 154 -13.09 -4.67 26.04
C LEU A 154 -12.47 -5.89 26.75
N LYS A 155 -13.31 -6.87 27.10
CA LYS A 155 -12.80 -8.14 27.65
C LYS A 155 -12.06 -8.94 26.58
N GLU A 156 -12.59 -8.94 25.36
CA GLU A 156 -12.06 -9.65 24.20
C GLU A 156 -11.87 -8.65 23.05
N SER A 157 -10.80 -8.78 22.28
CA SER A 157 -10.45 -7.87 21.18
C SER A 157 -11.16 -8.18 19.85
N GLY A 158 -11.62 -9.42 19.68
CA GLY A 158 -12.25 -9.91 18.44
C GLY A 158 -13.34 -8.97 17.90
N PRO A 159 -14.35 -8.58 18.68
CA PRO A 159 -15.48 -7.77 18.19
C PRO A 159 -15.13 -6.41 17.56
N PHE A 160 -13.89 -5.91 17.71
CA PHE A 160 -13.46 -4.63 17.16
C PHE A 160 -12.49 -4.75 15.98
N PHE A 161 -11.79 -5.88 15.83
CA PHE A 161 -10.69 -6.03 14.85
C PHE A 161 -10.94 -7.09 13.75
N VAL A 162 -12.02 -7.88 13.82
CA VAL A 162 -12.45 -8.83 12.76
C VAL A 162 -13.77 -8.44 12.11
#